data_AF-A0A3M1D8P8-F1
#
_entry.id   AF-A0A3M1D8P8-F1
#
_cell.length_a   1.000
_cell.length_b   1.000
_cell.length_c   1.000
_cell.angle_alpha   90.00
_cell.angle_beta   90.00
_cell.angle_gamma   90.00
#
_symmetry.space_group_name_H-M   'P 1'
#
loop_
_entity.id
_entity.type
_entity.pdbx_description
1 polymer ?
#
loop_
_entity_poly.entity_id
_entity_poly.type
_entity_poly.pdbx_seq_one_letter_code
_entity_poly.pdbx_strand_id
1 'polypeptide(L)'
;MEWIFVAVAGIVLIVVMLKVTSPGLGKAVDRAVQQDDITPIVEAVEKKPEAERPSAYNHAIRMLWNTYHRGLAAKLIRHLAQKHVEVPIAQYWLKQIMQVEPRLAKQELGDDFLHRHYMPEVAASCGPVG
;
A
#
# COMPACT_ATOMS: atom_id res chain seq x y z
N MET A 1 38.34 15.60 4.95
CA MET A 1 37.53 15.08 3.82
C MET A 1 36.35 14.21 4.26
N GLU A 2 36.22 13.86 5.55
CA GLU A 2 35.17 12.95 6.05
C GLU A 2 33.81 13.62 6.37
N TRP A 3 33.80 14.93 6.65
CA TRP A 3 32.56 15.67 6.98
C TRP A 3 31.59 15.84 5.81
N ILE A 4 32.08 15.77 4.56
CA ILE A 4 31.25 15.92 3.36
C ILE A 4 30.33 14.70 3.19
N PHE A 5 30.80 13.49 3.51
CA PHE A 5 29.99 12.27 3.40
C PHE A 5 28.85 12.23 4.42
N VAL A 6 29.08 12.74 5.64
CA VAL A 6 28.03 12.84 6.68
C VAL A 6 26.96 13.85 6.28
N ALA A 7 27.35 14.99 5.72
CA ALA A 7 26.41 16.00 5.24
C ALA A 7 25.57 15.50 4.05
N VAL A 8 26.19 14.80 3.09
CA VAL A 8 25.49 14.24 1.92
C VAL A 8 24.55 13.11 2.34
N ALA A 9 24.98 12.20 3.22
CA ALA A 9 24.13 11.13 3.73
C ALA A 9 22.92 11.69 4.49
N GLY A 10 23.12 12.72 5.32
CA GLY A 10 22.05 13.40 6.03
C GLY A 10 21.02 14.04 5.10
N ILE A 11 21.47 14.72 4.03
CA ILE A 11 20.57 15.34 3.04
C ILE A 11 19.76 14.28 2.29
N VAL A 12 20.37 13.17 1.88
CA VAL A 12 19.65 12.07 1.21
C VAL A 12 18.59 11.48 2.13
N LEU A 13 18.92 11.25 3.40
CA LEU A 13 17.99 10.69 4.38
C LEU A 13 16.82 11.63 4.66
N ILE A 14 17.07 12.94 4.74
CA ILE A 14 16.03 13.97 4.90
C ILE A 14 15.15 14.08 3.66
N VAL A 15 15.72 14.05 2.45
CA VAL A 15 14.95 14.08 1.19
C VAL A 15 14.10 12.83 1.05
N VAL A 16 14.63 11.66 1.41
CA VAL A 16 13.87 10.40 1.46
C VAL A 16 12.75 10.48 2.50
N MET A 17 13.02 11.00 3.70
CA MET A 17 12.00 11.20 4.74
C MET A 17 10.89 12.17 4.30
N LEU A 18 11.25 13.32 3.70
CA LEU A 18 10.30 14.33 3.23
C LEU A 18 9.50 13.85 2.00
N LYS A 19 10.06 12.97 1.16
CA LYS A 19 9.29 12.30 0.10
C LYS A 19 8.30 11.27 0.65
N VAL A 20 8.69 10.53 1.70
CA VAL A 20 7.85 9.50 2.34
C VAL A 20 6.63 10.13 3.05
N THR A 21 6.78 11.33 3.62
CA THR A 21 5.66 12.08 4.22
C THR A 21 5.05 13.06 3.23
N SER A 22 4.55 12.59 2.08
CA SER A 22 3.71 13.44 1.21
C SER A 22 2.47 13.92 2.00
N PRO A 23 2.34 15.22 2.33
CA PRO A 23 1.29 15.73 3.22
C PRO A 23 -0.14 15.59 2.69
N GLY A 24 -0.30 15.13 1.44
CA GLY A 24 -1.59 14.84 0.83
C GLY A 24 -2.14 13.44 1.10
N LEU A 25 -1.29 12.42 1.30
CA LEU A 25 -1.79 11.04 1.40
C LEU A 25 -2.51 10.78 2.71
N GLY A 26 -1.98 11.27 3.84
CA GLY A 26 -2.67 11.16 5.13
C GLY A 26 -4.04 11.83 5.13
N LYS A 27 -4.13 13.07 4.61
CA LYS A 27 -5.42 13.77 4.45
C LYS A 27 -6.38 13.05 3.50
N ALA A 28 -5.86 12.35 2.49
CA ALA A 28 -6.67 11.54 1.60
C ALA A 28 -7.21 10.30 2.32
N VAL A 29 -6.41 9.65 3.17
CA VAL A 29 -6.85 8.55 4.03
C VAL A 29 -7.94 9.02 5.01
N ASP A 30 -7.74 10.17 5.67
CA ASP A 30 -8.74 10.71 6.60
C ASP A 30 -10.08 11.00 5.90
N ARG A 31 -10.04 11.61 4.71
CA ARG A 31 -11.25 11.85 3.90
C ARG A 31 -11.90 10.54 3.46
N ALA A 32 -11.10 9.57 3.03
CA ALA A 32 -11.60 8.26 2.64
C ALA A 32 -12.33 7.54 3.79
N VAL A 33 -11.77 7.62 5.00
CA VAL A 33 -12.40 7.08 6.21
C VAL A 33 -13.71 7.80 6.53
N GLN A 34 -13.74 9.13 6.47
CA GLN A 34 -14.94 9.92 6.73
C GLN A 34 -16.06 9.63 5.71
N GLN A 35 -15.71 9.29 4.48
CA GLN A 35 -16.64 9.08 3.37
C GLN A 35 -16.96 7.61 3.10
N ASP A 36 -16.30 6.67 3.80
CA ASP A 36 -16.27 5.23 3.48
C ASP A 36 -15.97 4.93 1.99
N ASP A 37 -15.08 5.74 1.39
CA ASP A 37 -14.73 5.67 -0.02
C ASP A 37 -13.21 5.73 -0.24
N ILE A 38 -12.66 4.82 -1.05
CA ILE A 38 -11.23 4.79 -1.37
C ILE A 38 -10.81 5.82 -2.42
N THR A 39 -11.77 6.45 -3.13
CA THR A 39 -11.50 7.39 -4.23
C THR A 39 -10.48 8.48 -3.87
N PRO A 40 -10.57 9.17 -2.71
CA PRO A 40 -9.59 10.20 -2.36
C PRO A 40 -8.15 9.67 -2.28
N ILE A 41 -7.96 8.42 -1.86
CA ILE A 41 -6.64 7.77 -1.79
C ILE A 41 -6.15 7.47 -3.20
N VAL A 42 -7.00 6.85 -4.04
CA VAL A 42 -6.65 6.51 -5.43
C VAL A 42 -6.24 7.76 -6.19
N GLU A 43 -7.02 8.84 -6.12
CA GLU A 43 -6.69 10.13 -6.75
C GLU A 43 -5.35 10.70 -6.27
N ALA A 44 -5.04 10.57 -4.97
CA ALA A 44 -3.78 11.03 -4.41
C ALA A 44 -2.59 10.18 -4.87
N VAL A 45 -2.79 8.87 -5.05
CA VAL A 45 -1.76 7.95 -5.54
C VAL A 45 -1.52 8.14 -7.04
N GLU A 46 -2.55 8.29 -7.85
CA GLU A 46 -2.42 8.45 -9.31
C GLU A 46 -1.67 9.72 -9.71
N LYS A 47 -1.67 10.76 -8.87
CA LYS A 47 -0.85 11.97 -9.04
C LYS A 47 0.66 11.73 -8.89
N LYS A 48 1.07 10.58 -8.37
CA LYS A 48 2.49 10.21 -8.20
C LYS A 48 3.05 9.56 -9.47
N PRO A 49 4.38 9.64 -9.68
CA PRO A 49 5.05 8.87 -10.73
C PRO A 49 4.74 7.37 -10.60
N GLU A 50 4.56 6.69 -11.74
CA GLU A 50 4.12 5.28 -11.79
C GLU A 50 4.95 4.36 -10.89
N ALA A 51 6.27 4.52 -10.89
CA ALA A 51 7.20 3.76 -10.06
C ALA A 51 7.00 3.95 -8.55
N GLU A 52 6.46 5.09 -8.11
CA GLU A 52 6.20 5.38 -6.69
C GLU A 52 4.80 4.94 -6.22
N ARG A 53 3.88 4.61 -7.16
CA ARG A 53 2.47 4.30 -6.83
C ARG A 53 2.31 3.06 -5.95
N PRO A 54 2.97 1.91 -6.21
CA PRO A 54 2.85 0.74 -5.33
C PRO A 54 3.27 1.02 -3.89
N SER A 55 4.33 1.80 -3.70
CA SER A 55 4.79 2.23 -2.37
C SER A 55 3.79 3.16 -1.68
N ALA A 56 3.14 4.05 -2.43
CA ALA A 56 2.10 4.92 -1.89
C ALA A 56 0.84 4.13 -1.49
N TYR A 57 0.42 3.16 -2.31
CA TYR A 57 -0.63 2.20 -1.93
C TYR A 57 -0.25 1.45 -0.65
N ASN A 58 0.95 0.90 -0.57
CA ASN A 58 1.42 0.18 0.63
C ASN A 58 1.28 1.04 1.89
N HIS A 59 1.72 2.30 1.81
CA HIS A 59 1.63 3.22 2.94
C HIS A 59 0.18 3.48 3.35
N ALA A 60 -0.71 3.77 2.39
CA ALA A 60 -2.12 4.00 2.68
C ALA A 60 -2.83 2.75 3.24
N ILE A 61 -2.53 1.56 2.69
CA ILE A 61 -3.06 0.29 3.21
C ILE A 61 -2.58 0.07 4.64
N ARG A 62 -1.28 0.30 4.95
CA ARG A 62 -0.76 0.21 6.32
C ARG A 62 -1.47 1.17 7.27
N MET A 63 -1.73 2.42 6.85
CA MET A 63 -2.45 3.38 7.68
C MET A 63 -3.87 2.90 8.00
N LEU A 64 -4.65 2.49 6.99
CA LEU A 64 -5.99 1.94 7.17
C LEU A 64 -5.97 0.67 8.02
N TRP A 65 -4.97 -0.19 7.82
CA TRP A 65 -4.80 -1.43 8.57
C TRP A 65 -4.50 -1.15 10.05
N ASN A 66 -3.60 -0.23 10.35
CA ASN A 66 -3.20 0.08 11.73
C ASN A 66 -4.28 0.87 12.49
N THR A 67 -5.20 1.53 11.79
CA THR A 67 -6.34 2.27 12.35
C THR A 67 -7.65 1.47 12.30
N TYR A 68 -7.57 0.15 12.05
CA TYR A 68 -8.71 -0.78 12.04
C TYR A 68 -9.79 -0.53 10.98
N HIS A 69 -9.51 0.29 9.96
CA HIS A 69 -10.38 0.46 8.80
C HIS A 69 -10.19 -0.67 7.77
N ARG A 70 -10.41 -1.91 8.22
CA ARG A 70 -10.17 -3.15 7.45
C ARG A 70 -10.91 -3.20 6.12
N GLY A 71 -12.19 -2.78 6.08
CA GLY A 71 -13.00 -2.79 4.86
C GLY A 71 -12.42 -1.88 3.76
N LEU A 72 -12.06 -0.64 4.11
CA LEU A 72 -11.39 0.27 3.18
C LEU A 72 -10.02 -0.25 2.75
N ALA A 73 -9.26 -0.85 3.67
CA ALA A 73 -8.00 -1.50 3.33
C ALA A 73 -8.22 -2.61 2.29
N ALA A 74 -9.24 -3.46 2.47
CA ALA A 74 -9.59 -4.52 1.52
C ALA A 74 -9.96 -3.99 0.13
N LYS A 75 -10.83 -2.98 0.07
CA LYS A 75 -11.20 -2.29 -1.17
C LYS A 75 -9.96 -1.72 -1.89
N LEU A 76 -9.04 -1.13 -1.13
CA LEU A 76 -7.80 -0.55 -1.66
C LEU A 76 -6.80 -1.63 -2.13
N ILE A 77 -6.70 -2.75 -1.40
CA ILE A 77 -5.88 -3.93 -1.80
C ILE A 77 -6.40 -4.49 -3.12
N ARG A 78 -7.72 -4.61 -3.28
CA ARG A 78 -8.33 -5.04 -4.54
C ARG A 78 -7.91 -4.12 -5.69
N HIS A 79 -8.01 -2.81 -5.49
CA HIS A 79 -7.65 -1.83 -6.51
C HIS A 79 -6.15 -1.90 -6.87
N LEU A 80 -5.27 -2.02 -5.87
CA LEU A 80 -3.83 -2.23 -6.07
C LEU A 80 -3.57 -3.49 -6.92
N ALA A 81 -4.18 -4.63 -6.56
CA ALA A 81 -3.98 -5.90 -7.25
C ALA A 81 -4.52 -5.89 -8.70
N GLN A 82 -5.57 -5.10 -8.98
CA GLN A 82 -6.09 -4.94 -10.35
C GLN A 82 -5.13 -4.18 -11.27
N LYS A 83 -4.41 -3.19 -10.72
CA LYS A 83 -3.54 -2.30 -11.49
C LYS A 83 -2.09 -2.77 -11.54
N HIS A 84 -1.65 -3.43 -10.47
CA HIS A 84 -0.25 -3.77 -10.24
C HIS A 84 -0.12 -5.23 -9.75
N VAL A 85 -0.76 -6.18 -10.41
CA VAL A 85 -0.81 -7.59 -9.97
C VAL A 85 0.59 -8.19 -9.77
N GLU A 86 1.55 -7.84 -10.61
CA GLU A 86 2.89 -8.42 -10.61
C GLU A 86 3.80 -7.87 -9.52
N VAL A 87 3.42 -6.77 -8.84
CA VAL A 87 4.28 -6.16 -7.83
C VAL A 87 4.20 -6.96 -6.53
N PRO A 88 5.34 -7.27 -5.87
CA PRO A 88 5.36 -8.07 -4.65
C PRO A 88 4.47 -7.52 -3.52
N ILE A 89 4.34 -6.19 -3.44
CA ILE A 89 3.49 -5.52 -2.46
C ILE A 89 2.01 -5.92 -2.61
N ALA A 90 1.50 -6.07 -3.84
CA ALA A 90 0.12 -6.48 -4.06
C ALA A 90 -0.10 -7.91 -3.54
N GLN A 91 0.83 -8.81 -3.87
CA GLN A 91 0.77 -10.22 -3.46
C GLN A 91 0.91 -10.41 -1.95
N TYR A 92 1.77 -9.62 -1.31
CA TYR A 92 1.88 -9.54 0.14
C TYR A 92 0.53 -9.19 0.78
N TRP A 93 -0.15 -8.16 0.30
CA TRP A 93 -1.42 -7.74 0.89
C TRP A 93 -2.57 -8.70 0.62
N LEU A 94 -2.62 -9.33 -0.57
CA LEU A 94 -3.58 -10.40 -0.86
C LEU A 94 -3.38 -11.58 0.11
N LYS A 95 -2.14 -12.02 0.31
CA LYS A 95 -1.82 -13.07 1.29
C LYS A 95 -2.23 -12.65 2.70
N GLN A 96 -1.85 -11.43 3.11
CA GLN A 96 -2.08 -10.93 4.45
C GLN A 96 -3.58 -10.85 4.79
N ILE A 97 -4.41 -10.32 3.90
CA ILE A 97 -5.84 -10.22 4.17
C ILE A 97 -6.53 -11.60 4.18
N MET A 98 -6.12 -12.53 3.32
CA MET A 98 -6.64 -13.91 3.38
C MET A 98 -6.27 -14.62 4.68
N GLN A 99 -5.07 -14.38 5.22
CA GLN A 99 -4.59 -15.01 6.45
C GLN A 99 -5.21 -14.39 7.70
N VAL A 100 -5.29 -13.06 7.76
CA VAL A 100 -5.73 -12.34 8.97
C VAL A 100 -7.24 -12.14 9.00
N GLU A 101 -7.86 -11.86 7.86
CA GLU A 101 -9.28 -11.48 7.74
C GLU A 101 -10.01 -12.29 6.64
N PRO A 102 -10.05 -13.64 6.71
CA PRO A 102 -10.52 -14.49 5.62
C PRO A 102 -11.97 -14.21 5.19
N ARG A 103 -12.84 -13.86 6.14
CA ARG A 103 -14.25 -13.50 5.85
C ARG A 103 -14.33 -12.23 5.03
N LEU A 104 -13.55 -11.21 5.39
CA LEU A 104 -13.51 -9.94 4.68
C LEU A 104 -12.85 -10.11 3.31
N ALA A 105 -11.77 -10.89 3.22
CA ALA A 105 -11.15 -11.24 1.94
C ALA A 105 -12.18 -11.87 0.98
N LYS A 106 -12.97 -12.83 1.46
CA LYS A 106 -14.02 -13.44 0.63
C LYS A 106 -15.12 -12.45 0.23
N GLN A 107 -15.52 -11.56 1.14
CA GLN A 107 -16.56 -10.56 0.87
C GLN A 107 -16.11 -9.50 -0.14
N GLU A 108 -14.93 -8.91 0.06
CA GLU A 108 -14.47 -7.73 -0.68
C GLU A 108 -13.71 -8.11 -1.95
N LEU A 109 -12.97 -9.22 -1.94
CA LEU A 109 -12.20 -9.68 -3.11
C LEU A 109 -13.01 -10.69 -3.92
N GLY A 110 -13.55 -11.71 -3.25
CA GLY A 110 -14.24 -12.82 -3.89
C GLY A 110 -13.29 -13.90 -4.42
N ASP A 111 -13.77 -15.14 -4.47
CA ASP A 111 -12.96 -16.30 -4.84
C ASP A 111 -12.44 -16.20 -6.28
N ASP A 112 -13.28 -15.73 -7.22
CA ASP A 112 -12.89 -15.50 -8.63
C ASP A 112 -11.77 -14.48 -8.78
N PHE A 113 -11.78 -13.42 -7.96
CA PHE A 113 -10.77 -12.39 -8.01
C PHE A 113 -9.43 -12.94 -7.53
N LEU A 114 -9.45 -13.63 -6.38
CA LEU A 114 -8.27 -14.26 -5.79
C LEU A 114 -7.66 -15.27 -6.74
N HIS A 115 -8.47 -16.12 -7.39
CA HIS A 115 -7.95 -17.10 -8.35
C HIS A 115 -7.23 -16.45 -9.55
N ARG A 116 -7.66 -15.26 -9.98
CA ARG A 116 -7.05 -14.56 -11.12
C ARG A 116 -5.85 -13.70 -10.76
N HIS A 117 -5.80 -13.15 -9.56
CA HIS A 117 -4.82 -12.12 -9.20
C HIS A 117 -3.83 -12.57 -8.11
N TYR A 118 -4.10 -13.65 -7.38
CA TYR A 118 -3.17 -14.15 -6.38
C TYR A 118 -2.15 -15.11 -7.01
N MET A 119 -0.89 -14.73 -6.92
CA MET A 119 0.26 -15.48 -7.44
C MET A 119 1.08 -16.01 -6.26
N PRO A 120 0.79 -17.25 -5.77
CA PRO A 120 1.36 -17.76 -4.54
C PRO A 120 2.90 -17.83 -4.55
N GLU A 121 3.51 -18.06 -5.71
CA GLU A 121 4.95 -18.07 -5.91
C GLU A 121 5.60 -16.69 -5.63
N VAL A 122 4.96 -15.60 -6.06
CA VAL A 122 5.42 -14.23 -5.77
C VAL A 122 5.22 -13.90 -4.30
N ALA A 123 4.08 -14.31 -3.72
CA ALA A 123 3.77 -14.08 -2.31
C ALA A 123 4.67 -14.88 -1.34
N ALA A 124 5.20 -16.02 -1.77
CA ALA A 124 6.17 -16.83 -1.02
C ALA A 124 7.55 -16.18 -0.98
N SER A 125 7.89 -15.41 -2.02
CA SER A 125 9.17 -14.70 -2.15
C SER A 125 9.24 -13.44 -1.26
N CYS A 126 8.09 -12.93 -0.80
CA CYS A 126 8.01 -11.89 0.21
C CYS A 126 8.35 -12.45 1.59
N GLY A 127 9.61 -12.36 2.00
CA GLY A 127 10.02 -12.61 3.38
C GLY A 127 9.35 -11.64 4.37
N PRO A 128 9.44 -11.90 5.69
CA PRO A 128 8.91 -11.00 6.70
C PRO A 128 9.61 -9.64 6.60
N VAL A 129 8.91 -8.64 6.05
CA VAL A 129 9.41 -7.26 6.02
C VAL A 129 9.11 -6.65 7.39
N GLY A 130 10.10 -6.73 8.28
CA GLY A 130 10.11 -6.03 9.57
C GLY A 130 10.10 -4.52 9.42
#